data_AF-A0ABD4QM05-F1
#
_entry.id   AF-A0ABD4QM05-F1
#
_cell.length_a   1.000
_cell.length_b   1.000
_cell.length_c   1.000
_cell.angle_alpha   90.00
_cell.angle_beta   90.00
_cell.angle_gamma   90.00
#
_symmetry.space_group_name_H-M   'P 1'
#
loop_
_entity.id
_entity.type
_entity.pdbx_description
1 polymer ?
#
loop_
_entity_poly.entity_id
_entity_poly.type
_entity_poly.pdbx_seq_one_letter_code
_entity_poly.pdbx_strand_id
1 'polypeptide(L)'
;MNKKQQLTKQIQTVINILEKDYSQEINQGILQLIYKRYKDAQRIIQNNEDLQKILIIGGVRAYLDSYNDYLNPFLDELHKAESLLKEML
;
A
#
# COMPACT_ATOMS: atom_id res chain seq x y z
N MET A 1 6.96 -12.12 15.13
CA MET A 1 5.76 -12.06 14.25
C MET A 1 6.20 -12.48 12.86
N ASN A 2 5.43 -13.32 12.14
CA ASN A 2 5.81 -13.79 10.80
C ASN A 2 5.82 -12.59 9.81
N LYS A 3 6.78 -12.53 8.86
CA LYS A 3 6.83 -11.48 7.83
C LYS A 3 5.50 -11.34 7.06
N LYS A 4 4.81 -12.44 6.76
CA LYS A 4 3.46 -12.40 6.14
C LYS A 4 2.44 -11.68 7.02
N GLN A 5 2.48 -11.89 8.35
CA GLN A 5 1.61 -11.19 9.29
C GLN A 5 1.97 -9.71 9.41
N GLN A 6 3.26 -9.36 9.36
CA GLN A 6 3.72 -7.97 9.31
C GLN A 6 3.22 -7.26 8.05
N LEU A 7 3.39 -7.89 6.88
CA LEU A 7 2.89 -7.37 5.61
C LEU A 7 1.37 -7.20 5.62
N THR A 8 0.63 -8.17 6.17
CA THR A 8 -0.84 -8.09 6.30
C THR A 8 -1.27 -6.89 7.14
N LYS A 9 -0.62 -6.68 8.30
CA LYS A 9 -0.90 -5.54 9.16
C LYS A 9 -0.56 -4.22 8.46
N GLN A 10 0.58 -4.18 7.78
CA GLN A 10 1.03 -2.97 7.10
C GLN A 10 0.11 -2.60 5.92
N ILE A 11 -0.36 -3.58 5.14
CA ILE A 11 -1.38 -3.37 4.10
C ILE A 11 -2.67 -2.80 4.71
N GLN A 12 -3.11 -3.35 5.83
CA GLN A 12 -4.30 -2.84 6.52
C GLN A 12 -4.11 -1.39 7.01
N THR A 13 -2.94 -1.05 7.54
CA THR A 13 -2.62 0.33 7.95
C THR A 13 -2.75 1.31 6.78
N VAL A 14 -2.16 0.99 5.63
CA VAL A 14 -2.25 1.84 4.42
C VAL A 14 -3.70 2.00 3.96
N ILE A 15 -4.47 0.91 3.91
CA ILE A 15 -5.90 0.94 3.56
C ILE A 15 -6.66 1.87 4.51
N ASN A 16 -6.43 1.74 5.83
CA ASN A 16 -7.12 2.56 6.82
C ASN A 16 -6.79 4.05 6.69
N ILE A 17 -5.54 4.40 6.40
CA ILE A 17 -5.14 5.80 6.16
C ILE A 17 -5.85 6.35 4.93
N LEU A 18 -5.87 5.60 3.83
CA LEU A 18 -6.58 6.02 2.62
C LEU A 18 -8.07 6.21 2.86
N GLU A 19 -8.71 5.27 3.54
CA GLU A 19 -10.15 5.30 3.83
C GLU A 19 -10.53 6.40 4.84
N LYS A 20 -9.64 6.78 5.75
CA LYS A 20 -9.91 7.78 6.79
C LYS A 20 -9.47 9.18 6.36
N ASP A 21 -8.20 9.33 6.04
CA ASP A 21 -7.55 10.63 5.87
C ASP A 21 -7.68 11.15 4.43
N TYR A 22 -7.87 10.24 3.46
CA TYR A 22 -8.04 10.56 2.05
C TYR A 22 -9.42 10.20 1.49
N SER A 23 -10.43 10.00 2.34
CA SER A 23 -11.77 9.50 1.95
C SER A 23 -12.43 10.25 0.78
N GLN A 24 -12.21 11.57 0.68
CA GLN A 24 -12.78 12.41 -0.37
C GLN A 24 -12.04 12.28 -1.72
N GLU A 25 -10.76 11.91 -1.69
CA GLU A 25 -9.87 11.86 -2.85
C GLU A 25 -9.54 10.42 -3.28
N ILE A 26 -9.80 9.43 -2.43
CA ILE A 26 -9.47 8.01 -2.64
C ILE A 26 -10.09 7.43 -3.92
N ASN A 27 -11.14 8.05 -4.44
CA ASN A 27 -11.81 7.61 -5.67
C ASN A 27 -11.26 8.28 -6.94
N GLN A 28 -10.20 9.08 -6.85
CA GLN A 28 -9.65 9.85 -7.95
C GLN A 28 -8.11 9.73 -8.04
N GLY A 29 -7.59 9.92 -9.25
CA GLY A 29 -6.16 10.06 -9.52
C GLY A 29 -5.29 8.93 -8.96
N ILE A 30 -4.12 9.32 -8.42
CA ILE A 30 -3.13 8.35 -7.93
C ILE A 30 -3.59 7.63 -6.65
N LEU A 31 -4.34 8.31 -5.78
CA LEU A 31 -4.83 7.71 -4.54
C LEU A 31 -5.78 6.54 -4.82
N GLN A 32 -6.61 6.64 -5.87
CA GLN A 32 -7.44 5.53 -6.31
C GLN A 32 -6.61 4.33 -6.79
N LEU A 33 -5.55 4.59 -7.55
CA LEU A 33 -4.67 3.53 -8.04
C LEU A 33 -3.96 2.82 -6.88
N ILE A 34 -3.41 3.59 -5.95
CA ILE A 34 -2.78 3.06 -4.73
C ILE A 34 -3.81 2.25 -3.94
N TYR A 35 -5.00 2.80 -3.68
CA TYR A 35 -6.04 2.10 -2.93
C TYR A 35 -6.42 0.76 -3.56
N LYS A 36 -6.69 0.72 -4.87
CA LYS A 36 -7.00 -0.53 -5.60
C LYS A 36 -5.89 -1.56 -5.44
N ARG A 37 -4.63 -1.18 -5.61
CA ARG A 37 -3.47 -2.08 -5.45
C ARG A 37 -3.38 -2.66 -4.04
N TYR A 38 -3.65 -1.87 -3.01
CA TYR A 38 -3.62 -2.36 -1.63
C TYR A 38 -4.83 -3.25 -1.29
N LYS A 39 -6.02 -2.95 -1.82
CA LYS A 39 -7.19 -3.86 -1.72
C LYS A 39 -6.93 -5.19 -2.43
N ASP A 40 -6.29 -5.17 -3.59
CA ASP A 40 -5.88 -6.39 -4.29
C ASP A 40 -4.81 -7.16 -3.52
N ALA A 41 -3.83 -6.48 -2.93
CA ALA A 41 -2.82 -7.09 -2.07
C ALA A 41 -3.45 -7.80 -0.86
N GLN A 42 -4.42 -7.15 -0.21
CA GLN A 42 -5.20 -7.73 0.88
C GLN A 42 -5.93 -9.00 0.43
N ARG A 43 -6.59 -8.97 -0.72
CA ARG A 43 -7.30 -10.12 -1.31
C ARG A 43 -6.36 -11.28 -1.59
N ILE A 44 -5.21 -11.02 -2.24
CA ILE A 44 -4.18 -12.03 -2.57
C ILE A 44 -3.71 -12.74 -1.29
N ILE A 45 -3.40 -11.97 -0.24
CA ILE A 45 -2.93 -12.53 1.04
C ILE A 45 -4.01 -13.37 1.72
N GLN A 46 -5.26 -12.89 1.75
CA GLN A 46 -6.40 -13.59 2.36
C GLN A 46 -6.70 -14.91 1.66
N ASN A 47 -6.55 -14.94 0.33
CA ASN A 47 -6.76 -16.14 -0.47
C ASN A 47 -5.56 -17.09 -0.49
N ASN A 48 -4.47 -16.76 0.21
CA ASN A 48 -3.20 -17.50 0.14
C ASN A 48 -2.66 -17.68 -1.29
N GLU A 49 -2.91 -16.68 -2.14
CA GLU A 49 -2.36 -16.63 -3.49
C GLU A 49 -0.86 -16.28 -3.47
N ASP A 50 -0.21 -16.45 -4.63
CA ASP A 50 1.19 -16.10 -4.83
C ASP A 50 1.45 -14.60 -4.60
N LEU A 51 2.41 -14.29 -3.72
CA LEU A 51 2.80 -12.93 -3.37
C LEU A 51 3.42 -12.16 -4.54
N GLN A 52 3.97 -12.84 -5.56
CA GLN A 52 4.48 -12.20 -6.78
C GLN A 52 3.40 -11.43 -7.55
N LYS A 53 2.12 -11.74 -7.31
CA LYS A 53 0.98 -11.02 -7.91
C LYS A 53 0.69 -9.66 -7.27
N ILE A 54 1.33 -9.33 -6.14
CA ILE A 54 1.09 -8.08 -5.42
C ILE A 54 1.82 -6.93 -6.12
N LEU A 55 1.07 -5.90 -6.54
CA LEU A 55 1.58 -4.76 -7.30
C LEU A 55 1.59 -3.45 -6.49
N ILE A 56 2.14 -3.48 -5.28
CA ILE A 56 2.25 -2.29 -4.41
C ILE A 56 3.60 -1.56 -4.50
N ILE A 57 4.63 -2.20 -5.07
CA ILE A 57 5.97 -1.58 -5.23
C ILE A 57 5.88 -0.38 -6.17
N GLY A 58 6.53 0.73 -5.77
CA GLY A 58 6.52 1.99 -6.50
C GLY A 58 5.36 2.93 -6.14
N GLY A 59 4.54 2.59 -5.15
CA GLY A 59 3.47 3.45 -4.64
C GLY A 59 4.00 4.76 -4.06
N VAL A 60 5.13 4.72 -3.33
CA VAL A 60 5.82 5.91 -2.82
C VAL A 60 6.16 6.88 -3.95
N ARG A 61 6.82 6.38 -5.01
CA ARG A 61 7.23 7.22 -6.14
C ARG A 61 6.02 7.78 -6.88
N ALA A 62 5.00 6.96 -7.09
CA ALA A 62 3.79 7.36 -7.78
C ALA A 62 3.04 8.48 -7.04
N TYR A 63 2.97 8.41 -5.71
CA TYR A 63 2.42 9.49 -4.88
C TYR A 63 3.26 10.78 -5.02
N LEU A 64 4.58 10.68 -4.87
CA LEU A 64 5.48 11.83 -4.94
C LEU A 64 5.43 12.54 -6.30
N ASP A 65 5.38 11.79 -7.40
CA ASP A 65 5.26 12.35 -8.75
C ASP A 65 3.94 13.11 -8.96
N SER A 66 2.91 12.81 -8.15
CA SER A 66 1.58 13.44 -8.26
C SER A 66 1.41 14.64 -7.32
N TYR A 67 1.93 14.57 -6.10
CA TYR A 67 1.68 15.57 -5.05
C TYR A 67 2.91 16.38 -4.62
N ASN A 68 4.12 15.91 -4.93
CA ASN A 68 5.38 16.54 -4.51
C ASN A 68 5.50 16.78 -2.98
N ASP A 69 4.76 16.01 -2.18
CA ASP A 69 4.67 16.14 -0.71
C ASP A 69 5.58 15.11 -0.01
N TYR A 70 6.86 15.46 0.12
CA TYR A 70 7.90 14.57 0.65
C TYR A 70 7.84 14.32 2.15
N LEU A 71 7.14 15.16 2.92
CA LEU A 71 7.08 15.06 4.38
C LEU A 71 5.82 14.35 4.85
N ASN A 72 5.01 13.83 3.93
CA ASN A 72 3.77 13.17 4.27
C ASN A 72 4.02 11.84 5.02
N PRO A 73 3.51 11.67 6.25
CA PRO A 73 3.70 10.42 7.01
C PRO A 73 3.09 9.20 6.31
N PHE A 74 2.16 9.40 5.36
CA PHE A 74 1.63 8.32 4.53
C PHE A 74 2.73 7.62 3.71
N LEU A 75 3.77 8.35 3.29
CA LEU A 75 4.89 7.78 2.52
C LEU A 75 5.67 6.74 3.31
N ASP A 76 5.83 6.93 4.61
CA ASP A 76 6.49 5.94 5.48
C ASP A 76 5.71 4.63 5.52
N GLU A 77 4.38 4.71 5.56
CA GLU A 77 3.51 3.54 5.61
C GLU A 77 3.47 2.79 4.27
N LEU A 78 3.51 3.52 3.14
CA LEU A 78 3.74 2.93 1.82
C LEU A 78 5.10 2.25 1.75
N HIS A 79 6.17 2.95 2.15
CA HIS A 79 7.55 2.45 2.09
C HIS A 79 7.73 1.18 2.91
N LYS A 80 7.19 1.13 4.14
CA LYS A 80 7.21 -0.06 4.99
C LYS A 80 6.55 -1.26 4.30
N ALA A 81 5.39 -1.06 3.66
CA ALA A 81 4.69 -2.13 2.97
C ALA A 81 5.50 -2.66 1.78
N GLU A 82 6.06 -1.75 0.98
CA GLU A 82 6.90 -2.10 -0.17
C GLU A 82 8.16 -2.86 0.23
N SER A 83 8.84 -2.41 1.29
CA SER A 83 10.04 -3.06 1.81
C SER A 83 9.75 -4.45 2.35
N LEU A 84 8.66 -4.63 3.11
CA LEU A 84 8.23 -5.95 3.59
C LEU A 84 7.93 -6.92 2.44
N LEU A 85 7.27 -6.45 1.38
CA LEU A 85 7.02 -7.29 0.21
C LEU A 85 8.33 -7.66 -0.50
N LYS A 86 9.23 -6.69 -0.73
CA LYS A 86 10.54 -6.93 -1.38
C LYS A 86 11.40 -7.95 -0.64
N GLU A 87 11.33 -7.99 0.69
CA GLU A 87 12.07 -8.98 1.48
C GLU A 87 11.49 -10.41 1.41
N MET A 88 10.30 -10.56 0.85
CA MET A 88 9.58 -11.84 0.72
C MET A 88 9.53 -12.36 -0.72
N LEU A 89 9.93 -11.54 -1.70
CA LEU A 89 10.08 -11.89 -3.11
C LEU A 89 11.53 -12.31 -3.38
#